data_AF-A0A3S8U5P4-F1
#
_entry.id   AF-A0A3S8U5P4-F1
#
_cell.length_a   1.000
_cell.length_b   1.000
_cell.length_c   1.000
_cell.angle_alpha   90.00
_cell.angle_beta   90.00
_cell.angle_gamma   90.00
#
_symmetry.space_group_name_H-M   'P 1'
#
loop_
_entity.id
_entity.type
_entity.pdbx_description
1 polymer ?
#
loop_
_entity_poly.entity_id
_entity_poly.type
_entity_poly.pdbx_seq_one_letter_code
_entity_poly.pdbx_strand_id
1 'polypeptide(L)'
;MGLGLTVGLYADLDQNDPESADEAHQSFAAMAKAMANSGLVPHTEPKDCVTWSADGYGYTGLHALREVAGLVWRDLPIPMDHLLTGTDTPNAEALFSAAAAACAPERRQGLFERLLGEKRTPRPPLPPFAHLVLHSDADGFYVPVDFVQPLIPLPAPRGTELLWPLGSVQRLSAELDVLGRALALPDPLPDPDTLLETWLEGPAPGPITAPWQAQPIATHSLIILRQACDHSLRTGAAIAFV
;
A
#
# COMPACT_ATOMS: atom_id res chain seq x y z
N MET A 1 10.57 1.87 15.45
CA MET A 1 9.45 0.93 15.64
C MET A 1 9.21 0.30 14.30
N GLY A 2 9.18 -1.04 14.24
CA GLY A 2 8.97 -1.76 12.98
C GLY A 2 7.55 -1.53 12.48
N LEU A 3 7.37 -1.57 11.16
CA LEU A 3 6.06 -1.55 10.54
C LEU A 3 5.61 -3.01 10.44
N GLY A 4 4.65 -3.43 11.26
CA GLY A 4 4.09 -4.77 11.22
C GLY A 4 2.96 -4.85 10.20
N LEU A 5 2.80 -6.01 9.56
CA LEU A 5 1.65 -6.29 8.72
C LEU A 5 0.90 -7.49 9.31
N THR A 6 -0.42 -7.36 9.44
CA THR A 6 -1.29 -8.43 9.93
C THR A 6 -2.48 -8.62 9.01
N VAL A 7 -2.76 -9.87 8.66
CA VAL A 7 -4.00 -10.31 8.02
C VAL A 7 -4.80 -11.11 9.02
N GLY A 8 -6.07 -10.73 9.21
CA GLY A 8 -6.93 -11.33 10.25
C GLY A 8 -6.76 -10.68 11.63
N LEU A 9 -6.41 -9.39 11.67
CA LEU A 9 -6.20 -8.64 12.92
C LEU A 9 -7.38 -8.80 13.89
N TYR A 10 -8.62 -8.66 13.40
CA TYR A 10 -9.79 -8.81 14.27
C TYR A 10 -9.93 -10.22 14.83
N ALA A 11 -9.67 -11.25 14.02
CA ALA A 11 -9.73 -12.64 14.47
C ALA A 11 -8.67 -12.97 15.53
N ASP A 12 -7.48 -12.35 15.43
CA ASP A 12 -6.43 -12.47 16.43
C ASP A 12 -6.81 -11.77 17.75
N LEU A 13 -7.23 -10.50 17.66
CA LEU A 13 -7.59 -9.70 18.83
C LEU A 13 -8.82 -10.27 19.57
N ASP A 14 -9.85 -10.73 18.85
CA ASP A 14 -11.05 -11.31 19.48
C ASP A 14 -10.71 -12.53 20.38
N GLN A 15 -9.61 -13.23 20.07
CA GLN A 15 -9.13 -14.37 20.86
C GLN A 15 -8.16 -13.95 21.97
N ASN A 16 -7.26 -13.01 21.68
CA ASN A 16 -6.08 -12.74 22.52
C ASN A 16 -6.16 -11.43 23.32
N ASP A 17 -6.92 -10.45 22.84
CA ASP A 17 -7.08 -9.13 23.47
C ASP A 17 -8.47 -8.52 23.13
N PRO A 18 -9.52 -8.89 23.90
CA PRO A 18 -10.89 -8.44 23.64
C PRO A 18 -11.09 -6.91 23.73
N GLU A 19 -10.26 -6.20 24.49
CA GLU A 19 -10.34 -4.73 24.58
C GLU A 19 -9.91 -4.10 23.26
N SER A 20 -8.75 -4.51 22.73
CA SER A 20 -8.28 -4.10 21.41
C SER A 20 -9.19 -4.59 20.28
N ALA A 21 -9.88 -5.73 20.46
CA ALA A 21 -10.85 -6.24 19.49
C ALA A 21 -12.04 -5.30 19.29
N ASP A 22 -12.55 -4.67 20.35
CA ASP A 22 -13.63 -3.70 20.26
C ASP A 22 -13.22 -2.45 19.46
N GLU A 23 -11.98 -1.99 19.60
CA GLU A 23 -11.43 -0.87 18.82
C GLU A 23 -11.26 -1.23 17.34
N ALA A 24 -10.72 -2.42 17.06
CA ALA A 24 -10.62 -2.95 15.71
C ALA A 24 -12.00 -3.09 15.05
N HIS A 25 -12.99 -3.61 15.79
CA HIS A 25 -14.37 -3.73 15.31
C HIS A 25 -14.96 -2.38 14.90
N GLN A 26 -14.75 -1.34 15.71
CA GLN A 26 -15.21 0.01 15.41
C GLN A 26 -14.53 0.58 14.16
N SER A 27 -13.24 0.32 13.99
CA SER A 27 -12.48 0.71 12.80
C SER A 27 -13.03 0.05 11.54
N PHE A 28 -13.27 -1.27 11.57
CA PHE A 28 -13.89 -1.99 10.45
C PHE A 28 -15.31 -1.50 10.15
N ALA A 29 -16.12 -1.21 11.17
CA ALA A 29 -17.46 -0.66 10.98
C ALA A 29 -17.42 0.75 10.34
N ALA A 30 -16.45 1.59 10.70
CA ALA A 30 -16.24 2.90 10.10
C ALA A 30 -15.83 2.79 8.62
N MET A 31 -14.90 1.87 8.30
CA MET A 31 -14.51 1.54 6.93
C MET A 31 -15.70 1.07 6.09
N ALA A 32 -16.44 0.08 6.58
CA ALA A 32 -17.62 -0.47 5.91
C ALA A 32 -18.67 0.62 5.60
N LYS A 33 -18.92 1.52 6.55
CA LYS A 33 -19.85 2.64 6.38
C LYS A 33 -19.35 3.64 5.32
N ALA A 34 -18.06 3.99 5.33
CA ALA A 34 -17.49 4.90 4.34
C ALA A 34 -17.52 4.30 2.93
N MET A 35 -17.27 2.99 2.80
CA MET A 35 -17.41 2.25 1.55
C MET A 35 -18.85 2.30 1.02
N ALA A 36 -19.84 1.98 1.86
CA ALA A 36 -21.26 2.08 1.51
C ALA A 36 -21.64 3.49 1.04
N ASN A 37 -21.22 4.52 1.77
CA ASN A 37 -21.50 5.93 1.40
C ASN A 37 -20.88 6.34 0.05
N SER A 38 -19.83 5.64 -0.37
CA SER A 38 -19.13 5.85 -1.64
C SER A 38 -19.64 4.93 -2.76
N GLY A 39 -20.72 4.17 -2.51
CA GLY A 39 -21.31 3.24 -3.48
C GLY A 39 -20.52 1.95 -3.67
N LEU A 40 -19.56 1.65 -2.80
CA LEU A 40 -18.79 0.41 -2.81
C LEU A 40 -19.49 -0.66 -1.98
N VAL A 41 -19.17 -1.93 -2.26
CA VAL A 41 -19.59 -3.05 -1.41
C VAL A 41 -18.91 -2.91 -0.04
N PRO A 42 -19.65 -2.83 1.08
CA PRO A 42 -19.05 -2.75 2.40
C PRO A 42 -18.25 -4.00 2.73
N HIS A 43 -17.08 -3.81 3.31
CA HIS A 43 -16.27 -4.90 3.84
C HIS A 43 -16.81 -5.38 5.20
N THR A 44 -16.80 -6.68 5.44
CA THR A 44 -17.08 -7.27 6.76
C THR A 44 -15.89 -8.13 7.14
N GLU A 45 -15.14 -7.70 8.16
CA GLU A 45 -13.96 -8.44 8.62
C GLU A 45 -14.37 -9.80 9.21
N PRO A 46 -13.73 -10.91 8.79
CA PRO A 46 -14.02 -12.23 9.34
C PRO A 46 -13.58 -12.32 10.80
N LYS A 47 -14.43 -12.96 11.63
CA LYS A 47 -14.13 -13.25 13.04
C LYS A 47 -13.26 -14.48 13.23
N ASP A 48 -13.36 -15.41 12.29
CA ASP A 48 -12.70 -16.71 12.33
C ASP A 48 -12.00 -16.92 10.99
N CYS A 49 -10.68 -16.76 10.98
CA CYS A 49 -9.85 -17.00 9.81
C CYS A 49 -8.41 -17.33 10.23
N VAL A 50 -7.66 -17.92 9.31
CA VAL A 50 -6.21 -18.14 9.50
C VAL A 50 -5.51 -16.78 9.48
N THR A 51 -4.87 -16.43 10.59
CA THR A 51 -4.11 -15.20 10.71
C THR A 51 -2.73 -15.34 10.06
N TRP A 52 -2.18 -14.22 9.64
CA TRP A 52 -0.81 -14.12 9.15
C TRP A 52 -0.23 -12.79 9.60
N SER A 53 1.01 -12.78 10.03
CA SER A 53 1.74 -11.56 10.32
C SER A 53 3.19 -11.67 9.88
N ALA A 54 3.76 -10.51 9.56
CA ALA A 54 5.18 -10.39 9.27
C ALA A 54 5.66 -8.98 9.62
N ASP A 55 6.94 -8.89 9.98
CA ASP A 55 7.61 -7.62 10.16
C ASP A 55 8.04 -7.07 8.79
N GLY A 56 7.70 -5.81 8.51
CA GLY A 56 8.32 -5.06 7.43
C GLY A 56 9.72 -4.58 7.80
N TYR A 57 10.48 -4.08 6.82
CA TYR A 57 11.76 -3.42 7.07
C TYR A 57 11.59 -1.95 7.50
N GLY A 58 10.77 -1.74 8.53
CA GLY A 58 10.31 -0.42 8.97
C GLY A 58 9.75 0.45 7.84
N TYR A 59 9.73 1.76 8.05
CA TYR A 59 9.30 2.73 7.02
C TYR A 59 10.22 2.74 5.80
N THR A 60 11.52 2.49 6.01
CA THR A 60 12.53 2.50 4.94
C THR A 60 12.26 1.45 3.87
N GLY A 61 11.74 0.28 4.26
CA GLY A 61 11.31 -0.77 3.33
C GLY A 61 10.24 -0.29 2.35
N LEU A 62 9.16 0.28 2.91
CA LEU A 62 8.03 0.77 2.12
C LEU A 62 8.43 1.95 1.23
N HIS A 63 9.23 2.88 1.75
CA HIS A 63 9.74 4.03 0.99
C HIS A 63 10.64 3.60 -0.17
N ALA A 64 11.54 2.63 0.04
CA ALA A 64 12.36 2.08 -1.03
C ALA A 64 11.52 1.43 -2.14
N LEU A 65 10.48 0.67 -1.76
CA LEU A 65 9.57 0.07 -2.75
C LEU A 65 8.78 1.13 -3.53
N ARG A 66 8.31 2.19 -2.87
CA ARG A 66 7.62 3.31 -3.53
C ARG A 66 8.55 4.08 -4.46
N GLU A 67 9.82 4.18 -4.12
CA GLU A 67 10.82 4.79 -5.01
C GLU A 67 11.01 3.96 -6.29
N VAL A 68 11.08 2.63 -6.16
CA VAL A 68 11.03 1.73 -7.33
C VAL A 68 9.75 1.95 -8.14
N ALA A 69 8.59 2.07 -7.49
CA ALA A 69 7.33 2.35 -8.20
C ALA A 69 7.35 3.69 -8.95
N GLY A 70 7.94 4.72 -8.35
CA GLY A 70 8.15 6.03 -8.98
C GLY A 70 9.06 5.93 -10.21
N LEU A 71 10.16 5.19 -10.13
CA LEU A 71 11.07 4.95 -11.25
C LEU A 71 10.34 4.23 -12.39
N VAL A 72 9.62 3.14 -12.09
CA VAL A 72 8.84 2.38 -13.07
C VAL A 72 7.76 3.24 -13.73
N TRP A 73 7.03 4.04 -12.96
CA TRP A 73 6.02 4.96 -13.49
C TRP A 73 6.61 5.98 -14.47
N ARG A 74 7.83 6.44 -14.22
CA ARG A 74 8.54 7.41 -15.05
C ARG A 74 9.33 6.78 -16.20
N ASP A 75 9.25 5.47 -16.37
CA ASP A 75 10.04 4.69 -17.34
C ASP A 75 11.56 4.91 -17.17
N LEU A 76 12.00 4.97 -15.91
CA LEU A 76 13.40 5.11 -15.53
C LEU A 76 13.98 3.75 -15.11
N PRO A 77 15.27 3.48 -15.38
CA PRO A 77 15.90 2.25 -14.97
C PRO A 77 16.00 2.15 -13.45
N ILE A 78 15.78 0.96 -12.91
CA ILE A 78 16.08 0.66 -11.50
C ILE A 78 17.60 0.61 -11.34
N PRO A 79 18.17 1.34 -10.36
CA PRO A 79 19.61 1.32 -10.13
C PRO A 79 20.17 -0.07 -9.86
N MET A 80 21.37 -0.32 -10.38
CA MET A 80 22.11 -1.59 -10.20
C MET A 80 23.41 -1.40 -9.43
N ASP A 81 23.86 -0.15 -9.30
CA ASP A 81 25.16 0.26 -8.76
C ASP A 81 25.07 0.89 -7.37
N HIS A 82 23.87 1.29 -6.95
CA HIS A 82 23.60 1.81 -5.61
C HIS A 82 22.23 1.35 -5.11
N LEU A 83 22.09 1.37 -3.78
CA LEU A 83 20.89 0.93 -3.08
C LEU A 83 19.89 2.06 -2.89
N LEU A 84 18.62 1.77 -3.14
CA LEU A 84 17.51 2.60 -2.71
C LEU A 84 17.20 2.30 -1.23
N THR A 85 17.58 3.21 -0.35
CA THR A 85 17.41 3.05 1.10
C THR A 85 16.04 3.50 1.62
N GLY A 86 15.23 4.13 0.75
CA GLY A 86 13.99 4.79 1.14
C GLY A 86 14.18 6.15 1.81
N THR A 87 15.42 6.68 1.87
CA THR A 87 15.68 8.00 2.48
C THR A 87 15.57 9.15 1.47
N ASP A 88 16.04 8.94 0.25
CA ASP A 88 15.93 9.89 -0.86
C ASP A 88 14.95 9.28 -1.87
N THR A 89 13.74 9.84 -1.97
CA THR A 89 12.64 9.25 -2.74
C THR A 89 11.94 10.22 -3.70
N PRO A 90 12.70 10.95 -4.55
CA PRO A 90 12.12 11.99 -5.41
C PRO A 90 11.14 11.41 -6.45
N ASN A 91 11.31 10.14 -6.85
CA ASN A 91 10.40 9.51 -7.78
C ASN A 91 9.12 9.05 -7.07
N ALA A 92 9.21 8.54 -5.85
CA ALA A 92 8.06 8.24 -5.00
C ALA A 92 7.25 9.50 -4.70
N GLU A 93 7.90 10.61 -4.34
CA GLU A 93 7.25 11.89 -4.03
C GLU A 93 6.52 12.48 -5.24
N ALA A 94 7.13 12.38 -6.43
CA ALA A 94 6.49 12.79 -7.68
C ALA A 94 5.26 11.93 -8.00
N LEU A 95 5.37 10.62 -7.81
CA LEU A 95 4.28 9.68 -7.99
C LEU A 95 3.14 9.93 -7.00
N PHE A 96 3.47 10.13 -5.71
CA PHE A 96 2.51 10.49 -4.67
C PHE A 96 1.74 11.76 -5.04
N SER A 97 2.47 12.81 -5.46
CA SER A 97 1.87 14.08 -5.86
C SER A 97 0.92 13.94 -7.03
N ALA A 98 1.29 13.13 -8.04
CA ALA A 98 0.42 12.82 -9.17
C ALA A 98 -0.83 12.03 -8.74
N ALA A 99 -0.67 11.03 -7.88
CA ALA A 99 -1.77 10.22 -7.36
C ALA A 99 -2.74 11.05 -6.51
N ALA A 100 -2.21 11.89 -5.62
CA ALA A 100 -2.99 12.79 -4.78
C ALA A 100 -3.78 13.81 -5.63
N ALA A 101 -3.16 14.39 -6.66
CA ALA A 101 -3.83 15.30 -7.58
C ALA A 101 -4.98 14.64 -8.35
N ALA A 102 -4.81 13.38 -8.78
CA ALA A 102 -5.85 12.60 -9.42
C ALA A 102 -6.99 12.23 -8.45
N CYS A 103 -6.66 12.00 -7.17
CA CYS A 103 -7.63 11.64 -6.14
C CYS A 103 -8.37 12.84 -5.52
N ALA A 104 -7.91 14.06 -5.79
CA ALA A 104 -8.45 15.26 -5.17
C ALA A 104 -9.95 15.44 -5.48
N PRO A 105 -10.74 15.92 -4.49
CA PRO A 105 -12.16 16.21 -4.71
C PRO A 105 -12.33 17.23 -5.83
N GLU A 106 -13.43 17.10 -6.58
CA GLU A 106 -13.73 18.10 -7.60
C GLU A 106 -13.90 19.48 -6.96
N ARG A 107 -13.10 20.45 -7.41
CA ARG A 107 -13.25 21.84 -6.99
C ARG A 107 -14.63 22.33 -7.44
N ARG A 108 -15.48 22.73 -6.49
CA ARG A 108 -16.76 23.37 -6.80
C ARG A 108 -16.49 24.71 -7.47
N GLN A 109 -16.97 24.88 -8.70
CA GLN A 109 -16.86 26.15 -9.41
C GLN A 109 -17.61 27.25 -8.66
N GLY A 110 -16.95 28.38 -8.44
CA GLY A 110 -17.57 29.57 -7.88
C GLY A 110 -18.57 30.20 -8.85
N LEU A 111 -19.55 30.95 -8.33
CA LEU A 111 -20.52 31.70 -9.15
C LEU A 111 -19.82 32.64 -10.15
N PHE A 112 -18.70 33.25 -9.77
CA PHE A 112 -17.91 34.14 -10.63
C PHE A 112 -17.22 33.41 -11.79
N GLU A 113 -16.67 32.21 -11.56
CA GLU A 113 -15.98 31.41 -12.60
C GLU A 113 -16.97 30.94 -13.68
N ARG A 114 -18.21 30.62 -13.28
CA ARG A 114 -19.30 30.27 -14.23
C ARG A 114 -19.71 31.46 -15.10
N LEU A 115 -19.63 32.69 -14.56
CA LEU A 115 -19.92 33.93 -15.27
C LEU A 115 -18.78 34.35 -16.22
N LEU A 116 -17.52 34.06 -15.86
CA LEU A 116 -16.34 34.35 -16.68
C LEU A 116 -16.06 33.29 -17.76
N GLY A 117 -16.83 32.20 -17.79
CA GLY A 117 -16.69 31.16 -18.80
C GLY A 117 -15.38 30.37 -18.71
N GLU A 118 -14.76 30.31 -17.53
CA GLU A 118 -13.52 29.56 -17.35
C GLU A 118 -13.74 28.07 -17.64
N LYS A 119 -12.97 27.56 -18.60
CA LYS A 119 -13.01 26.14 -18.99
C LYS A 119 -12.50 25.29 -17.83
N ARG A 120 -13.32 24.33 -17.42
CA ARG A 120 -13.00 23.32 -16.39
C ARG A 120 -11.73 22.59 -16.81
N THR A 121 -10.67 22.66 -16.01
CA THR A 121 -9.47 21.85 -16.24
C THR A 121 -9.84 20.38 -16.01
N PRO A 122 -9.57 19.48 -16.98
CA PRO A 122 -9.85 18.06 -16.80
C PRO A 122 -9.00 17.51 -15.66
N ARG A 123 -9.58 16.61 -14.85
CA ARG A 123 -8.84 15.89 -13.80
C ARG A 123 -7.72 15.07 -14.46
N PRO A 124 -6.50 15.08 -13.90
CA PRO A 124 -5.43 14.23 -14.42
C PRO A 124 -5.78 12.75 -14.27
N PRO A 125 -5.28 11.87 -15.15
CA PRO A 125 -5.47 10.43 -15.00
C PRO A 125 -4.81 9.94 -13.70
N LEU A 126 -5.40 8.92 -13.08
CA LEU A 126 -4.79 8.25 -11.93
C LEU A 126 -3.51 7.53 -12.39
N PRO A 127 -2.33 7.83 -11.81
CA PRO A 127 -1.12 7.08 -12.13
C PRO A 127 -1.24 5.63 -11.65
N PRO A 128 -0.42 4.71 -12.20
CA PRO A 128 -0.28 3.37 -11.63
C PRO A 128 0.25 3.47 -10.19
N PHE A 129 0.11 2.40 -9.41
CA PHE A 129 0.65 2.33 -8.03
C PHE A 129 -0.03 3.26 -7.01
N ALA A 130 -1.26 3.71 -7.31
CA ALA A 130 -1.99 4.62 -6.43
C ALA A 130 -2.31 4.00 -5.07
N HIS A 131 -2.63 2.70 -5.04
CA HIS A 131 -2.92 2.00 -3.77
C HIS A 131 -1.67 1.85 -2.93
N LEU A 132 -0.52 1.55 -3.54
CA LEU A 132 0.77 1.48 -2.86
C LEU A 132 1.26 2.84 -2.32
N VAL A 133 1.18 3.90 -3.13
CA VAL A 133 1.84 5.18 -2.82
C VAL A 133 1.01 6.07 -1.88
N LEU A 134 -0.33 6.02 -1.97
CA LEU A 134 -1.20 6.88 -1.15
C LEU A 134 -1.49 6.30 0.23
N HIS A 135 -1.25 5.01 0.44
CA HIS A 135 -1.44 4.38 1.73
C HIS A 135 -0.53 4.99 2.80
N SER A 136 -0.97 5.01 4.06
CA SER A 136 -0.21 5.65 5.14
C SER A 136 0.94 4.78 5.62
N ASP A 137 2.06 5.42 5.97
CA ASP A 137 3.33 4.73 6.23
C ASP A 137 3.31 3.90 7.51
N ALA A 138 2.47 4.28 8.48
CA ALA A 138 2.50 3.78 9.87
C ALA A 138 1.21 3.12 10.34
N ASP A 139 0.10 3.49 9.74
CA ASP A 139 -1.23 3.00 10.09
C ASP A 139 -2.06 2.96 8.82
N GLY A 140 -2.85 1.91 8.62
CA GLY A 140 -3.79 1.89 7.51
C GLY A 140 -4.17 0.49 7.07
N PHE A 141 -5.11 0.44 6.14
CA PHE A 141 -5.76 -0.81 5.76
C PHE A 141 -5.83 -0.98 4.25
N TYR A 142 -5.76 -2.24 3.83
CA TYR A 142 -6.26 -2.69 2.54
C TYR A 142 -7.37 -3.71 2.77
N VAL A 143 -8.51 -3.52 2.12
CA VAL A 143 -9.64 -4.47 2.21
C VAL A 143 -9.74 -5.33 0.95
N PRO A 144 -10.22 -6.58 1.06
CA PRO A 144 -10.35 -7.50 -0.09
C PRO A 144 -11.58 -7.18 -0.95
N VAL A 145 -11.79 -5.91 -1.25
CA VAL A 145 -12.83 -5.40 -2.15
C VAL A 145 -12.17 -4.63 -3.29
N ASP A 146 -12.58 -4.93 -4.52
CA ASP A 146 -12.03 -4.27 -5.70
C ASP A 146 -12.64 -2.88 -5.91
N PHE A 147 -11.79 -1.85 -5.86
CA PHE A 147 -12.16 -0.49 -6.25
C PHE A 147 -10.94 0.26 -6.80
N VAL A 148 -11.16 1.05 -7.86
CA VAL A 148 -10.08 1.60 -8.71
C VAL A 148 -9.18 2.58 -7.97
N GLN A 149 -9.75 3.49 -7.19
CA GLN A 149 -9.01 4.58 -6.55
C GLN A 149 -9.05 4.43 -5.02
N PRO A 150 -7.93 4.62 -4.29
CA PRO A 150 -7.93 4.63 -2.83
C PRO A 150 -9.06 5.50 -2.26
N LEU A 151 -9.78 4.95 -1.28
CA LEU A 151 -10.94 5.60 -0.71
C LEU A 151 -10.50 6.60 0.36
N ILE A 152 -10.85 7.87 0.13
CA ILE A 152 -10.61 8.98 1.07
C ILE A 152 -11.94 9.68 1.30
N PRO A 153 -12.65 9.42 2.41
CA PRO A 153 -13.92 10.07 2.69
C PRO A 153 -13.69 11.57 2.94
N LEU A 154 -14.57 12.40 2.35
CA LEU A 154 -14.51 13.85 2.47
C LEU A 154 -15.87 14.44 2.89
N PRO A 155 -15.97 15.03 4.10
CA PRO A 155 -14.96 15.05 5.16
C PRO A 155 -14.71 13.65 5.73
N ALA A 156 -13.49 13.41 6.25
CA ALA A 156 -13.21 12.19 6.99
C ALA A 156 -14.06 12.16 8.28
N PRO A 157 -14.65 11.02 8.66
CA PRO A 157 -15.32 10.89 9.95
C PRO A 157 -14.33 11.20 11.08
N ARG A 158 -14.78 11.95 12.08
CA ARG A 158 -13.91 12.31 13.24
C ARG A 158 -13.41 11.05 13.93
N GLY A 159 -12.12 11.03 14.27
CA GLY A 159 -11.50 9.91 14.99
C GLY A 159 -11.22 8.69 14.12
N THR A 160 -11.27 8.85 12.80
CA THR A 160 -10.97 7.77 11.83
C THR A 160 -9.84 8.14 10.88
N GLU A 161 -9.11 9.22 11.17
CA GLU A 161 -8.12 9.83 10.28
C GLU A 161 -7.03 8.83 9.87
N LEU A 162 -6.68 7.89 10.74
CA LEU A 162 -5.68 6.83 10.50
C LEU A 162 -6.18 5.68 9.60
N LEU A 163 -7.49 5.60 9.32
CA LEU A 163 -8.06 4.56 8.45
C LEU A 163 -7.94 4.90 6.96
N TRP A 164 -7.53 6.14 6.64
CA TRP A 164 -7.55 6.67 5.29
C TRP A 164 -6.14 7.10 4.85
N PRO A 165 -5.77 6.91 3.57
CA PRO A 165 -6.56 6.30 2.50
C PRO A 165 -6.75 4.80 2.68
N LEU A 166 -7.97 4.31 2.41
CA LEU A 166 -8.28 2.89 2.42
C LEU A 166 -7.95 2.29 1.05
N GLY A 167 -7.09 1.27 1.03
CA GLY A 167 -6.66 0.60 -0.19
C GLY A 167 -7.47 -0.66 -0.55
N SER A 168 -7.38 -1.07 -1.81
CA SER A 168 -7.94 -2.33 -2.33
C SER A 168 -6.83 -3.37 -2.45
N VAL A 169 -7.03 -4.55 -1.87
CA VAL A 169 -6.04 -5.64 -1.94
C VAL A 169 -5.87 -6.12 -3.38
N GLN A 170 -6.93 -6.19 -4.16
CA GLN A 170 -6.87 -6.61 -5.57
C GLN A 170 -6.04 -5.64 -6.41
N ARG A 171 -6.22 -4.33 -6.19
CA ARG A 171 -5.45 -3.31 -6.90
C ARG A 171 -4.01 -3.25 -6.42
N LEU A 172 -3.76 -3.34 -5.11
CA LEU A 172 -2.41 -3.45 -4.57
C LEU A 172 -1.70 -4.69 -5.14
N SER A 173 -2.32 -5.87 -5.12
CA SER A 173 -1.75 -7.10 -5.68
C SER A 173 -1.33 -6.93 -7.15
N ALA A 174 -2.21 -6.34 -7.97
CA ALA A 174 -1.91 -6.05 -9.38
C ALA A 174 -0.75 -5.04 -9.56
N GLU A 175 -0.67 -4.03 -8.69
CA GLU A 175 0.42 -3.05 -8.65
C GLU A 175 1.75 -3.73 -8.29
N LEU A 176 1.76 -4.58 -7.25
CA LEU A 176 2.93 -5.34 -6.81
C LEU A 176 3.40 -6.34 -7.87
N ASP A 177 2.49 -6.95 -8.65
CA ASP A 177 2.86 -7.83 -9.75
C ASP A 177 3.62 -7.09 -10.87
N VAL A 178 3.26 -5.82 -11.13
CA VAL A 178 4.02 -4.98 -12.07
C VAL A 178 5.43 -4.72 -11.53
N LEU A 179 5.55 -4.40 -10.23
CA LEU A 179 6.85 -4.17 -9.59
C LEU A 179 7.70 -5.44 -9.53
N GLY A 180 7.10 -6.60 -9.30
CA GLY A 180 7.79 -7.89 -9.30
C GLY A 180 8.41 -8.23 -10.65
N ARG A 181 7.71 -7.92 -11.75
CA ARG A 181 8.28 -8.03 -13.10
C ARG A 181 9.40 -7.02 -13.34
N ALA A 182 9.22 -5.78 -12.90
CA ALA A 182 10.24 -4.74 -13.05
C ALA A 182 11.54 -5.06 -12.27
N LEU A 183 11.40 -5.64 -11.07
CA LEU A 183 12.54 -6.10 -10.27
C LEU A 183 13.15 -7.43 -10.78
N ALA A 184 12.51 -8.08 -11.76
CA ALA A 184 12.86 -9.41 -12.24
C ALA A 184 12.92 -10.47 -11.12
N LEU A 185 11.91 -10.48 -10.25
CA LEU A 185 11.80 -11.48 -9.18
C LEU A 185 11.84 -12.90 -9.77
N PRO A 186 12.61 -13.83 -9.17
CA PRO A 186 12.63 -15.22 -9.60
C PRO A 186 11.38 -15.97 -9.17
N ASP A 187 11.14 -17.12 -9.80
CA ASP A 187 10.17 -18.12 -9.38
C ASP A 187 10.91 -19.46 -9.18
N PRO A 188 10.96 -20.03 -7.96
CA PRO A 188 10.27 -19.59 -6.74
C PRO A 188 10.83 -18.28 -6.16
N LEU A 189 9.99 -17.55 -5.43
CA LEU A 189 10.39 -16.35 -4.69
C LEU A 189 11.42 -16.72 -3.61
N PRO A 190 12.42 -15.85 -3.37
CA PRO A 190 13.31 -16.04 -2.25
C PRO A 190 12.55 -15.83 -0.94
N ASP A 191 13.02 -16.50 0.11
CA ASP A 191 12.56 -16.22 1.46
C ASP A 191 12.95 -14.77 1.85
N PRO A 192 11.99 -13.92 2.27
CA PRO A 192 12.25 -12.50 2.50
C PRO A 192 13.24 -12.29 3.66
N ASP A 193 13.11 -13.04 4.75
CA ASP A 193 13.99 -12.88 5.92
C ASP A 193 15.42 -13.30 5.56
N THR A 194 15.58 -14.46 4.92
CA THR A 194 16.89 -14.93 4.43
C THR A 194 17.52 -13.92 3.47
N LEU A 195 16.73 -13.29 2.59
CA LEU A 195 17.21 -12.27 1.66
C LEU A 195 17.79 -11.07 2.40
N LEU A 196 17.06 -10.58 3.40
CA LEU A 196 17.47 -9.41 4.17
C LEU A 196 18.68 -9.72 5.06
N GLU A 197 18.69 -10.87 5.75
CA GLU A 197 19.81 -11.34 6.56
C GLU A 197 21.09 -11.44 5.72
N THR A 198 21.01 -12.12 4.57
CA THR A 198 22.15 -12.27 3.64
C THR A 198 22.69 -10.91 3.20
N TRP A 199 21.81 -9.92 3.00
CA TRP A 199 22.22 -8.57 2.63
C TRP A 199 22.82 -7.78 3.80
N LEU A 200 22.28 -7.91 5.01
CA LEU A 200 22.79 -7.25 6.21
C LEU A 200 24.19 -7.75 6.58
N GLU A 201 24.50 -9.02 6.30
CA GLU A 201 25.81 -9.63 6.55
C GLU A 201 26.91 -9.15 5.56
N GLY A 202 26.53 -8.60 4.41
CA GLY A 202 27.47 -8.06 3.43
C GLY A 202 26.90 -7.99 2.00
N PRO A 203 27.71 -7.53 1.02
CA PRO A 203 27.30 -7.56 -0.38
C PRO A 203 26.94 -9.00 -0.79
N ALA A 204 25.92 -9.14 -1.64
CA ALA A 204 25.43 -10.43 -2.10
C ALA A 204 26.58 -11.32 -2.58
N PRO A 205 26.60 -12.62 -2.23
CA PRO A 205 27.66 -13.52 -2.66
C PRO A 205 27.58 -13.74 -4.17
N GLY A 206 28.42 -13.02 -4.92
CA GLY A 206 28.53 -13.13 -6.37
C GLY A 206 28.16 -11.86 -7.13
N PRO A 207 28.21 -11.89 -8.47
CA PRO A 207 27.81 -10.75 -9.28
C PRO A 207 26.31 -10.47 -9.13
N ILE A 208 25.96 -9.20 -8.95
CA ILE A 208 24.58 -8.73 -9.06
C ILE A 208 24.17 -8.82 -10.54
N THR A 209 23.13 -9.60 -10.82
CA THR A 209 22.68 -9.88 -12.20
C THR A 209 21.26 -9.41 -12.48
N ALA A 210 20.48 -9.07 -11.46
CA ALA A 210 19.10 -8.61 -11.59
C ALA A 210 18.74 -7.53 -10.55
N PRO A 211 17.75 -6.67 -10.85
CA PRO A 211 17.39 -5.56 -9.96
C PRO A 211 16.93 -5.99 -8.57
N TRP A 212 16.27 -7.15 -8.42
CA TRP A 212 15.86 -7.64 -7.11
C TRP A 212 17.04 -7.87 -6.16
N GLN A 213 18.21 -8.27 -6.70
CA GLN A 213 19.45 -8.46 -5.94
C GLN A 213 20.11 -7.12 -5.62
N ALA A 214 19.98 -6.15 -6.52
CA ALA A 214 20.51 -4.79 -6.32
C ALA A 214 19.68 -4.00 -5.30
N GLN A 215 18.39 -4.31 -5.18
CA GLN A 215 17.42 -3.59 -4.35
C GLN A 215 16.75 -4.49 -3.27
N PRO A 216 17.52 -5.15 -2.38
CA PRO A 216 16.99 -6.13 -1.43
C PRO A 216 15.97 -5.54 -0.45
N ILE A 217 16.09 -4.26 -0.06
CA ILE A 217 15.13 -3.58 0.83
C ILE A 217 13.74 -3.47 0.17
N ALA A 218 13.70 -3.00 -1.09
CA ALA A 218 12.47 -2.91 -1.86
C ALA A 218 11.90 -4.31 -2.18
N THR A 219 12.78 -5.25 -2.54
CA THR A 219 12.44 -6.65 -2.81
C THR A 219 11.80 -7.34 -1.60
N HIS A 220 12.37 -7.18 -0.41
CA HIS A 220 11.81 -7.71 0.83
C HIS A 220 10.39 -7.20 1.05
N SER A 221 10.21 -5.88 1.02
CA SER A 221 8.92 -5.22 1.25
C SER A 221 7.88 -5.65 0.21
N LEU A 222 8.29 -5.84 -1.04
CA LEU A 222 7.43 -6.36 -2.11
C LEU A 222 6.97 -7.79 -1.82
N ILE A 223 7.87 -8.69 -1.41
CA ILE A 223 7.52 -10.09 -1.12
C ILE A 223 6.54 -10.16 0.06
N ILE A 224 6.82 -9.44 1.15
CA ILE A 224 5.94 -9.36 2.33
C ILE A 224 4.55 -8.85 1.95
N LEU A 225 4.45 -7.77 1.16
CA LEU A 225 3.15 -7.25 0.72
C LEU A 225 2.40 -8.22 -0.21
N ARG A 226 3.11 -8.97 -1.07
CA ARG A 226 2.48 -10.00 -1.92
C ARG A 226 1.95 -11.15 -1.07
N GLN A 227 2.70 -11.61 -0.08
CA GLN A 227 2.23 -12.61 0.88
C GLN A 227 1.00 -12.13 1.64
N ALA A 228 1.00 -10.87 2.12
CA ALA A 228 -0.16 -10.26 2.76
C ALA A 228 -1.39 -10.22 1.83
N CYS A 229 -1.21 -9.84 0.57
CA CYS A 229 -2.28 -9.86 -0.44
C CYS A 229 -2.84 -11.27 -0.64
N ASP A 230 -1.97 -12.27 -0.81
CA ASP A 230 -2.39 -13.65 -1.01
C ASP A 230 -3.16 -14.19 0.20
N HIS A 231 -2.71 -13.89 1.41
CA HIS A 231 -3.42 -14.24 2.63
C HIS A 231 -4.78 -13.56 2.70
N SER A 232 -4.83 -12.25 2.50
CA SER A 232 -6.07 -11.46 2.55
C SER A 232 -7.11 -11.95 1.53
N LEU A 233 -6.69 -12.23 0.30
CA LEU A 233 -7.60 -12.74 -0.74
C LEU A 233 -8.12 -14.15 -0.46
N ARG A 234 -7.33 -15.00 0.23
CA ARG A 234 -7.76 -16.36 0.61
C ARG A 234 -8.72 -16.35 1.79
N THR A 235 -8.51 -15.48 2.77
CA THR A 235 -9.28 -15.47 4.03
C THR A 235 -10.46 -14.51 3.99
N GLY A 236 -10.43 -13.54 3.09
CA GLY A 236 -11.36 -12.40 3.10
C GLY A 236 -11.09 -11.41 4.23
N ALA A 237 -9.96 -11.51 4.94
CA ALA A 237 -9.56 -10.54 5.96
C ALA A 237 -8.83 -9.36 5.35
N ALA A 238 -8.90 -8.19 5.99
CA ALA A 238 -8.11 -7.02 5.59
C ALA A 238 -6.63 -7.21 5.92
N ILE A 239 -5.78 -6.47 5.20
CA ILE A 239 -4.39 -6.23 5.58
C ILE A 239 -4.38 -4.99 6.47
N ALA A 240 -3.86 -5.11 7.69
CA ALA A 240 -3.66 -4.03 8.63
C ALA A 240 -2.16 -3.75 8.81
N PHE A 241 -1.80 -2.48 8.85
CA PHE A 241 -0.47 -2.03 9.23
C PHE A 241 -0.52 -1.66 10.71
N VAL A 242 0.34 -2.27 11.52
CA VAL A 242 0.34 -2.23 13.00
C VAL A 242 1.72 -1.96 13.58
#